data_AF-A0A835UCU7-F1
#
_entry.id   AF-A0A835UCU7-F1
#
_cell.length_a   1.000
_cell.length_b   1.000
_cell.length_c   1.000
_cell.angle_alpha   90.00
_cell.angle_beta   90.00
_cell.angle_gamma   90.00
#
_symmetry.space_group_name_H-M   'P 1'
#
loop_
_entity.id
_entity.type
_entity.pdbx_description
1 polymer ?
#
loop_
_entity_poly.entity_id
_entity_poly.type
_entity_poly.pdbx_seq_one_letter_code
_entity_poly.pdbx_strand_id
1 'polypeptide(L)'
;MEDLFSQLSIIANEALDNEDFDPSRIEELLLLFEQEARASLAAAEEEHMKAAREAEATMREAEAELDSLLDSSTQEFLRTSSALADAVSNASERYMDAALASAMATMNAAFADR
;
A
#
# COMPACT_ATOMS: atom_id res chain seq x y z
N MET A 1 34.40 -11.21 8.27
CA MET A 1 34.62 -10.32 9.44
C MET A 1 35.15 -11.04 10.69
N GLU A 2 34.51 -12.11 11.18
CA GLU A 2 34.95 -12.81 12.40
C GLU A 2 36.40 -13.32 12.33
N ASP A 3 36.79 -13.89 11.18
CA ASP A 3 38.17 -14.33 10.94
C ASP A 3 39.19 -13.20 11.03
N LEU A 4 38.80 -11.97 10.63
CA LEU A 4 39.66 -10.79 10.75
C LEU A 4 39.82 -10.37 12.21
N PHE A 5 38.78 -10.48 13.04
CA PHE A 5 38.89 -10.24 14.48
C PHE A 5 39.76 -11.29 15.17
N SER A 6 39.65 -12.56 14.77
CA SER A 6 40.53 -13.61 15.27
C SER A 6 42.00 -13.33 14.92
N GLN A 7 42.27 -12.94 13.68
CA GLN A 7 43.61 -12.54 13.23
C GLN A 7 44.13 -11.30 13.98
N LEU A 8 43.26 -10.30 14.21
CA LEU A 8 43.62 -9.12 15.00
C LEU A 8 44.05 -9.51 16.41
N SER A 9 43.32 -10.40 17.07
CA SER A 9 43.67 -10.86 18.41
C SER A 9 45.03 -11.57 18.44
N ILE A 10 45.34 -12.38 17.43
CA ILE A 10 46.64 -13.07 17.33
C ILE A 10 47.76 -12.06 17.14
N ILE A 11 47.62 -11.16 16.16
CA ILE A 11 48.64 -10.14 15.84
C ILE A 11 48.85 -9.18 17.01
N ALA A 12 47.78 -8.80 17.71
CA ALA A 12 47.87 -7.93 18.88
C ALA A 12 48.64 -8.59 20.04
N ASN A 13 48.42 -9.90 20.28
CA ASN A 13 49.20 -10.63 21.28
C ASN A 13 50.67 -10.78 20.85
N GLU A 14 50.94 -11.08 19.59
CA GLU A 14 52.32 -11.13 19.06
C GLU A 14 53.05 -9.78 19.21
N ALA A 15 52.36 -8.67 19.00
CA ALA A 15 52.93 -7.33 19.14
C ALA A 15 53.28 -6.96 20.60
N LEU A 16 52.64 -7.59 21.59
CA LEU A 16 52.92 -7.36 23.01
C LEU A 16 54.14 -8.16 23.50
N ASP A 17 54.33 -9.37 22.97
CA ASP A 17 55.32 -10.33 23.47
C ASP A 17 56.60 -10.40 22.62
N ASN A 18 56.62 -9.83 21.41
CA ASN A 18 57.76 -9.88 20.49
C ASN A 18 58.38 -8.49 20.22
N GLU A 19 59.62 -8.28 20.65
CA GLU A 19 60.36 -7.02 20.46
C GLU A 19 60.72 -6.73 18.99
N ASP A 20 60.82 -7.77 18.15
CA ASP A 20 61.11 -7.66 16.70
C ASP A 20 59.82 -7.65 15.85
N PHE A 21 58.67 -7.35 16.47
CA PHE A 21 57.39 -7.31 15.75
C PHE A 21 57.40 -6.27 14.62
N ASP A 22 56.94 -6.68 13.44
CA ASP A 22 56.78 -5.80 12.28
C ASP A 22 55.41 -5.10 12.31
N PRO A 23 55.35 -3.78 12.55
CA PRO A 23 54.09 -3.03 12.63
C PRO A 23 53.28 -3.03 11.33
N SER A 24 53.91 -3.25 10.17
CA SER A 24 53.22 -3.25 8.87
C SER A 24 52.13 -4.32 8.78
N ARG A 25 52.27 -5.42 9.54
CA ARG A 25 51.26 -6.49 9.63
C ARG A 25 49.91 -6.00 10.17
N ILE A 26 49.91 -4.99 11.05
CA ILE A 26 48.67 -4.38 11.54
C ILE A 26 48.04 -3.55 10.43
N GLU A 27 48.83 -2.78 9.68
CA GLU A 27 48.33 -1.96 8.56
C GLU A 27 47.72 -2.82 7.45
N GLU A 28 48.37 -3.93 7.10
CA GLU A 28 47.84 -4.91 6.15
C GLU A 28 46.50 -5.49 6.61
N LEU A 29 46.39 -5.84 7.89
CA LEU A 29 45.13 -6.36 8.45
C LEU A 29 44.03 -5.28 8.47
N LEU A 30 44.37 -4.03 8.80
CA LEU A 30 43.41 -2.91 8.79
C LEU A 30 42.87 -2.65 7.38
N LEU A 31 43.70 -2.80 6.34
CA LEU A 31 43.26 -2.71 4.95
C LEU A 31 42.21 -3.78 4.62
N LEU A 32 42.39 -5.01 5.12
CA LEU A 32 41.41 -6.09 4.95
C LEU A 32 40.10 -5.79 5.68
N PHE A 33 40.17 -5.20 6.89
CA PHE A 33 38.98 -4.73 7.61
C PHE A 33 38.21 -3.67 6.84
N GLU A 34 38.91 -2.69 6.26
CA GLU A 34 38.29 -1.63 5.45
C GLU A 34 37.58 -2.21 4.23
N GLN A 35 38.22 -3.16 3.53
CA GLN A 35 37.64 -3.83 2.37
C GLN A 35 36.39 -4.63 2.74
N GLU A 36 36.48 -5.47 3.77
CA GLU A 36 35.36 -6.27 4.26
C GLU A 36 34.21 -5.39 4.75
N ALA A 37 34.50 -4.30 5.48
CA ALA A 37 33.48 -3.37 5.96
C ALA A 37 32.77 -2.67 4.81
N ARG A 38 33.50 -2.23 3.77
CA ARG A 38 32.90 -1.64 2.57
C ARG A 38 32.05 -2.65 1.80
N ALA A 39 32.53 -3.88 1.64
CA ALA A 39 31.78 -4.93 0.96
C ALA A 39 30.48 -5.25 1.72
N SER A 40 30.57 -5.38 3.04
CA SER A 40 29.41 -5.61 3.90
C SER A 40 28.41 -4.46 3.85
N LEU A 41 28.88 -3.20 3.84
CA LEU A 41 28.01 -2.04 3.71
C LEU A 41 27.30 -2.02 2.35
N ALA A 42 28.05 -2.24 1.26
CA ALA A 42 27.48 -2.28 -0.09
C ALA A 42 26.41 -3.38 -0.23
N ALA A 43 26.66 -4.57 0.33
CA ALA A 43 25.69 -5.66 0.33
C ALA A 43 24.42 -5.30 1.13
N ALA A 44 24.57 -4.68 2.30
CA ALA A 44 23.43 -4.23 3.10
C ALA A 44 22.62 -3.14 2.39
N GLU A 45 23.28 -2.16 1.76
CA GLU A 45 22.63 -1.13 0.97
C GLU A 45 21.87 -1.72 -0.22
N GLU A 46 22.43 -2.72 -0.91
CA GLU A 46 21.77 -3.42 -2.00
C GLU A 46 20.51 -4.16 -1.52
N GLU A 47 20.61 -4.90 -0.41
CA GLU A 47 19.47 -5.60 0.19
C GLU A 47 18.36 -4.62 0.59
N HIS A 48 18.72 -3.52 1.26
CA HIS A 48 17.76 -2.48 1.64
C HIS A 48 17.11 -1.81 0.43
N MET A 49 17.87 -1.49 -0.62
CA MET A 49 17.32 -0.93 -1.85
C MET A 49 16.38 -1.91 -2.55
N LYS A 50 16.72 -3.20 -2.56
CA LYS A 50 15.85 -4.24 -3.13
C LYS A 50 14.54 -4.34 -2.34
N ALA A 51 14.63 -4.44 -1.01
CA ALA A 51 13.45 -4.49 -0.15
C ALA A 51 12.57 -3.24 -0.30
N ALA A 52 13.16 -2.04 -0.42
CA ALA A 52 12.42 -0.82 -0.67
C ALA A 52 11.69 -0.84 -2.02
N ARG A 53 12.32 -1.31 -3.09
CA ARG A 53 11.68 -1.45 -4.42
C ARG A 53 10.52 -2.45 -4.39
N GLU A 54 10.70 -3.57 -3.71
CA GLU A 54 9.66 -4.60 -3.57
C GLU A 54 8.47 -4.07 -2.75
N ALA A 55 8.74 -3.33 -1.68
CA ALA A 55 7.71 -2.65 -0.89
C ALA A 55 6.95 -1.59 -1.71
N GLU A 56 7.65 -0.75 -2.48
CA GLU A 56 7.01 0.22 -3.36
C GLU A 56 6.15 -0.44 -4.45
N ALA A 57 6.62 -1.54 -5.04
CA ALA A 57 5.88 -2.27 -6.06
C ALA A 57 4.57 -2.85 -5.47
N THR A 58 4.67 -3.52 -4.32
CA THR A 58 3.48 -4.06 -3.63
C THR A 58 2.51 -2.98 -3.18
N MET A 59 3.00 -1.82 -2.72
CA MET A 59 2.14 -0.67 -2.41
C MET A 59 1.40 -0.15 -3.65
N ARG A 60 2.09 0.00 -4.79
CA ARG A 60 1.45 0.45 -6.04
C ARG A 60 0.40 -0.55 -6.54
N GLU A 61 0.66 -1.84 -6.41
CA GLU A 61 -0.31 -2.88 -6.76
C GLU A 61 -1.55 -2.80 -5.87
N ALA A 62 -1.35 -2.65 -4.56
CA ALA A 62 -2.45 -2.50 -3.60
C ALA A 62 -3.26 -1.21 -3.82
N GLU A 63 -2.59 -0.09 -4.14
CA GLU A 63 -3.25 1.17 -4.51
C GLU A 63 -4.09 1.01 -5.78
N ALA A 64 -3.56 0.36 -6.82
CA ALA A 64 -4.29 0.11 -8.05
C ALA A 64 -5.52 -0.79 -7.84
N GLU A 65 -5.39 -1.81 -6.99
CA GLU A 65 -6.52 -2.67 -6.61
C GLU A 65 -7.58 -1.88 -5.84
N LEU A 66 -7.16 -1.07 -4.87
CA LEU A 66 -8.07 -0.23 -4.09
C LEU A 66 -8.81 0.76 -4.98
N ASP A 67 -8.12 1.44 -5.90
CA ASP A 67 -8.73 2.39 -6.84
C ASP A 67 -9.77 1.69 -7.73
N SER A 68 -9.47 0.48 -8.21
CA SER A 68 -10.43 -0.32 -9.00
C SER A 68 -11.68 -0.71 -8.20
N LEU A 69 -11.50 -1.11 -6.94
CA LEU A 69 -12.61 -1.44 -6.05
C LEU A 69 -13.45 -0.20 -5.70
N LEU A 70 -12.80 0.95 -5.49
CA LEU A 70 -13.49 2.21 -5.21
C LEU A 70 -14.28 2.70 -6.42
N ASP A 71 -13.71 2.66 -7.62
CA ASP A 71 -14.41 3.07 -8.84
C ASP A 71 -15.62 2.16 -9.13
N SER A 72 -15.42 0.84 -9.06
CA SER A 72 -16.52 -0.12 -9.26
C SER A 72 -17.65 0.05 -8.23
N SER A 73 -17.31 0.18 -6.94
CA SER A 73 -18.28 0.42 -5.88
C SER A 73 -19.02 1.75 -6.05
N THR A 74 -18.31 2.80 -6.48
CA THR A 74 -18.90 4.12 -6.73
C THR A 74 -19.85 4.08 -7.92
N GLN A 75 -19.46 3.41 -9.01
CA GLN A 75 -20.33 3.24 -10.19
C GLN A 75 -21.59 2.43 -9.84
N GLU A 76 -21.46 1.36 -9.05
CA GLU A 76 -22.62 0.59 -8.57
C GLU A 76 -23.53 1.44 -7.68
N PHE A 77 -22.96 2.22 -6.76
CA PHE A 77 -23.73 3.13 -5.92
C PHE A 77 -24.48 4.19 -6.74
N LEU A 78 -23.82 4.81 -7.72
CA LEU A 78 -24.47 5.81 -8.59
C LEU A 78 -25.58 5.20 -9.42
N ARG A 79 -25.36 3.99 -9.97
CA ARG A 79 -26.39 3.26 -10.73
C ARG A 79 -27.60 2.92 -9.87
N THR A 80 -27.37 2.39 -8.67
CA THR A 80 -28.45 2.03 -7.74
C THR A 80 -29.20 3.27 -7.25
N SER A 81 -28.49 4.35 -6.93
CA SER A 81 -29.07 5.64 -6.55
C SER A 81 -29.93 6.25 -7.65
N SER A 82 -29.45 6.26 -8.90
CA SER A 82 -30.24 6.74 -10.05
C SER A 82 -31.49 5.89 -10.27
N ALA A 83 -31.36 4.56 -10.23
CA ALA A 83 -32.51 3.66 -10.39
C ALA A 83 -33.56 3.86 -9.29
N LEU A 84 -33.10 4.13 -8.05
CA LEU A 84 -34.00 4.48 -6.95
C LEU A 84 -34.72 5.81 -7.21
N ALA A 85 -34.01 6.84 -7.68
CA ALA A 85 -34.61 8.13 -8.00
C ALA A 85 -35.70 8.01 -9.08
N ASP A 86 -35.41 7.25 -10.15
CA ASP A 86 -36.37 6.99 -11.23
C ASP A 86 -37.60 6.23 -10.72
N ALA A 87 -37.40 5.21 -9.87
CA ALA A 87 -38.48 4.44 -9.27
C ALA A 87 -39.38 5.31 -8.38
N VAL A 88 -38.80 6.20 -7.58
CA VAL A 88 -39.54 7.15 -6.74
C VAL A 88 -40.34 8.14 -7.59
N SER A 89 -39.75 8.69 -8.66
CA SER A 89 -40.46 9.61 -9.56
C SER A 89 -41.67 8.93 -10.22
N ASN A 90 -41.46 7.73 -10.78
CA ASN A 90 -42.54 6.96 -11.41
C ASN A 90 -43.66 6.61 -10.40
N ALA A 91 -43.29 6.20 -9.18
CA ALA A 91 -44.28 5.95 -8.13
C ALA A 91 -45.10 7.21 -7.79
N SER A 92 -44.47 8.38 -7.74
CA SER A 92 -45.12 9.67 -7.51
C SER A 92 -46.11 10.03 -8.63
N GLU A 93 -45.71 9.87 -9.91
CA GLU A 93 -46.58 10.11 -11.07
C GLU A 93 -47.82 9.22 -11.02
N ARG A 94 -47.63 7.91 -10.78
CA ARG A 94 -48.74 6.95 -10.68
C ARG A 94 -49.69 7.28 -9.52
N TYR A 95 -49.15 7.78 -8.41
CA TYR A 95 -49.97 8.22 -7.28
C TYR A 95 -50.82 9.44 -7.66
N MET A 96 -50.25 10.43 -8.34
CA MET A 96 -50.98 11.61 -8.79
C MET A 96 -52.07 11.27 -9.81
N ASP A 97 -51.78 10.40 -10.78
CA ASP A 97 -52.76 9.92 -11.76
C ASP A 97 -53.93 9.20 -11.08
N ALA A 98 -53.64 8.30 -10.13
CA ALA A 98 -54.66 7.60 -9.37
C ALA A 98 -55.52 8.55 -8.53
N ALA A 99 -54.91 9.53 -7.87
CA ALA A 99 -55.63 10.53 -7.09
C ALA A 99 -56.54 11.39 -7.97
N LEU A 100 -56.07 11.80 -9.15
CA LEU A 100 -56.84 12.61 -10.11
C LEU A 100 -58.01 11.81 -10.70
N ALA A 101 -57.78 10.55 -11.08
CA ALA A 101 -58.84 9.64 -11.53
C ALA A 101 -59.90 9.42 -10.43
N SER A 102 -59.47 9.24 -9.18
CA SER A 102 -60.39 9.08 -8.04
C SER A 102 -61.22 10.36 -7.80
N ALA A 103 -60.61 11.54 -7.88
CA ALA A 103 -61.31 12.81 -7.70
C ALA A 103 -62.34 13.08 -8.82
N MET A 104 -62.02 12.70 -10.06
CA MET A 104 -62.98 12.75 -11.18
C MET A 104 -64.14 11.79 -10.98
N ALA A 105 -63.87 10.56 -10.50
CA ALA A 105 -64.89 9.57 -10.22
C ALA A 105 -65.85 10.03 -9.11
N THR A 106 -65.33 10.62 -8.01
CA THR A 106 -66.18 11.16 -6.94
C THR A 106 -66.99 12.37 -7.39
N MET A 107 -66.44 13.28 -8.21
CA MET A 107 -67.23 14.36 -8.82
C MET A 107 -68.37 13.80 -9.66
N ASN A 108 -68.08 12.87 -10.58
CA ASN A 108 -69.11 12.27 -11.44
C ASN A 108 -70.21 11.58 -10.62
N ALA A 109 -69.84 10.86 -9.54
CA ALA A 109 -70.81 10.24 -8.64
C ALA A 109 -71.69 11.28 -7.93
N ALA A 110 -71.10 12.38 -7.44
CA ALA A 110 -71.84 13.47 -6.78
C ALA A 110 -72.79 14.22 -7.74
N PHE A 111 -72.47 14.29 -9.03
CA PHE A 111 -73.35 14.86 -10.05
C PHE A 111 -74.44 13.89 -10.52
N ALA A 112 -74.24 12.57 -10.41
CA ALA A 112 -75.22 11.57 -10.81
C ALA A 112 -76.34 11.34 -9.77
N ASP A 113 -76.13 11.75 -8.52
CA ASP A 113 -77.09 11.60 -7.41
C ASP A 113 -77.99 12.84 -7.22
N ARG A 114 -78.13 13.67 -8.26
CA ARG A 114 -78.90 14.93 -8.27
C ARG A 114 -79.93 14.95 -9.39
#